data_AF-A0A0G2EYW2-F1
#
_entry.id   AF-A0A0G2EYW2-F1
#
_cell.length_a   1.000
_cell.length_b   1.000
_cell.length_c   1.000
_cell.angle_alpha   90.00
_cell.angle_beta   90.00
_cell.angle_gamma   90.00
#
_symmetry.space_group_name_H-M   'P 1'
#
loop_
_entity.id
_entity.type
_entity.pdbx_description
1 polymer ?
#
loop_
_entity_poly.entity_id
_entity_poly.type
_entity_poly.pdbx_seq_one_letter_code
_entity_poly.pdbx_strand_id
1 'polypeptide(L)'
;MSILSSRPYLTAILTLFAITTTYYYYYTTTTTTTTTTTTNPTMAASGATSDLLSHLHVSVTQSSTTPPTLTLTLKNTHPSTPLTLLTWESPLDPLALQLGLITIIPVNDNEEPSPLPLATIHVSRKLPPARDQLVSLAPGESRARDVVLREPVVPLGKVEGGVGGA
;
A
#
# COMPACT_ATOMS: atom_id res chain seq x y z
N MET A 1 23.84 -7.02 62.20
CA MET A 1 22.47 -6.66 61.77
C MET A 1 22.38 -5.15 61.64
N SER A 2 21.57 -4.69 60.68
CA SER A 2 21.09 -3.31 60.49
C SER A 2 21.89 -2.40 59.55
N ILE A 3 21.67 -2.59 58.24
CA ILE A 3 21.75 -1.54 57.23
C ILE A 3 20.34 -1.29 56.67
N LEU A 4 19.62 -0.30 57.21
CA LEU A 4 18.36 0.17 56.61
C LEU A 4 18.14 1.63 57.00
N SER A 5 18.81 2.56 56.31
CA SER A 5 18.36 3.96 56.28
C SER A 5 17.64 4.22 54.95
N SER A 6 16.36 4.53 55.10
CA SER A 6 15.37 4.67 54.05
C SER A 6 15.64 5.92 53.20
N ARG A 7 15.85 5.76 51.89
CA ARG A 7 15.83 6.87 50.91
C ARG A 7 14.52 6.79 50.13
N PRO A 8 13.41 7.35 50.64
CA PRO A 8 12.08 7.19 50.05
C PRO A 8 11.99 7.76 48.61
N TYR A 9 12.88 8.71 48.28
CA TYR A 9 12.97 9.29 46.95
C TYR A 9 13.51 8.32 45.90
N LEU A 10 14.43 7.41 46.27
CA LEU A 10 15.00 6.46 45.33
C LEU A 10 14.00 5.35 44.97
N THR A 11 13.20 4.92 45.93
CA THR A 11 12.10 3.98 45.68
C THR A 11 10.98 4.63 44.86
N ALA A 12 10.67 5.92 45.10
CA ALA A 12 9.66 6.64 44.33
C ALA A 12 10.05 6.88 42.86
N ILE A 13 11.34 7.13 42.57
CA ILE A 13 11.82 7.30 41.19
C ILE A 13 11.78 5.96 40.43
N LEU A 14 12.16 4.86 41.08
CA LEU A 14 12.12 3.53 40.46
C LEU A 14 10.69 3.08 40.15
N THR A 15 9.71 3.37 41.03
CA THR A 15 8.30 3.03 40.75
C THR A 15 7.73 3.88 39.61
N LEU A 16 8.04 5.18 39.54
CA LEU A 16 7.64 6.03 38.41
C LEU A 16 8.23 5.54 37.09
N PHE A 17 9.50 5.14 37.07
CA PHE A 17 10.14 4.60 35.86
C PHE A 17 9.55 3.25 35.42
N ALA A 18 9.18 2.39 36.38
CA ALA A 18 8.51 1.13 36.08
C ALA A 18 7.11 1.36 35.48
N ILE A 19 6.33 2.30 36.03
CA ILE A 19 4.98 2.61 35.54
C ILE A 19 5.03 3.21 34.13
N THR A 20 5.94 4.16 33.86
CA THR A 20 6.08 4.74 32.52
C THR A 20 6.56 3.74 31.48
N THR A 21 7.45 2.83 31.87
CA THR A 21 7.92 1.75 30.98
C THR A 21 6.80 0.75 30.69
N THR A 22 6.03 0.32 31.69
CA THR A 22 4.87 -0.58 31.49
C THR A 22 3.78 0.10 30.66
N TYR A 23 3.53 1.39 30.87
CA TYR A 23 2.60 2.16 30.05
C TYR A 23 3.06 2.17 28.59
N TYR A 24 4.34 2.44 28.31
CA TYR A 24 4.87 2.45 26.94
C TYR A 24 4.71 1.09 26.24
N TYR A 25 4.98 -0.03 26.94
CA TYR A 25 4.79 -1.38 26.38
C TYR A 25 3.31 -1.74 26.14
N TYR A 26 2.38 -1.17 26.90
CA TYR A 26 0.94 -1.40 26.68
C TYR A 26 0.44 -0.76 25.39
N TYR A 27 0.99 0.40 25.00
CA TYR A 27 0.60 1.07 23.74
C TYR A 27 1.36 0.59 22.51
N THR A 28 2.44 -0.19 22.67
CA THR A 28 3.04 -0.91 21.54
C THR A 28 2.26 -2.18 21.26
N THR A 29 1.16 -2.06 20.52
CA THR A 29 0.44 -3.22 19.98
C THR A 29 1.32 -3.91 18.94
N THR A 30 1.75 -5.13 19.23
CA THR A 30 2.37 -6.05 18.27
C THR A 30 1.28 -6.62 17.37
N THR A 31 1.29 -6.28 16.08
CA THR A 31 0.40 -6.86 15.07
C THR A 31 0.79 -8.32 14.85
N THR A 32 0.17 -9.23 15.60
CA THR A 32 0.37 -10.67 15.43
C THR A 32 -0.64 -11.18 14.41
N THR A 33 -0.18 -11.40 13.18
CA THR A 33 -0.98 -12.00 12.10
C THR A 33 -1.40 -13.41 12.53
N THR A 34 -2.68 -13.57 12.88
CA THR A 34 -3.26 -14.84 13.31
C THR A 34 -3.76 -15.58 12.08
N THR A 35 -3.06 -16.67 11.70
CA THR A 35 -3.51 -17.60 10.67
C THR A 35 -4.61 -18.48 11.26
N THR A 36 -5.85 -18.28 10.85
CA THR A 36 -6.99 -19.14 11.23
C THR A 36 -6.94 -20.46 10.46
N THR A 37 -6.56 -21.54 11.14
CA THR A 37 -6.71 -22.91 10.67
C THR A 37 -8.17 -23.35 10.82
N THR A 38 -8.94 -23.37 9.73
CA THR A 38 -10.21 -24.10 9.64
C THR A 38 -10.00 -25.32 8.76
N THR A 39 -10.18 -26.49 9.36
CA THR A 39 -10.01 -27.81 8.76
C THR A 39 -10.99 -28.03 7.59
N ASN A 40 -10.47 -28.08 6.37
CA ASN A 40 -11.07 -28.74 5.20
C ASN A 40 -9.93 -29.05 4.18
N PRO A 41 -10.06 -30.12 3.38
CA PRO A 41 -8.91 -30.84 2.81
C PRO A 41 -8.07 -29.99 1.85
N THR A 42 -6.76 -29.95 2.13
CA THR A 42 -5.60 -29.65 1.30
C THR A 42 -5.86 -29.07 -0.11
N MET A 43 -5.70 -27.75 -0.23
CA MET A 43 -4.88 -27.17 -1.28
C MET A 43 -3.67 -26.51 -0.63
N ALA A 44 -2.47 -27.04 -0.89
CA ALA A 44 -1.19 -26.44 -0.51
C ALA A 44 -0.87 -25.18 -1.35
N ALA A 45 -1.87 -24.32 -1.59
CA ALA A 45 -1.77 -23.19 -2.50
C ALA A 45 -1.23 -21.93 -1.82
N SER A 46 -1.43 -21.73 -0.51
CA SER A 46 -1.07 -20.47 0.14
C SER A 46 0.45 -20.18 0.14
N GLY A 47 1.28 -21.21 0.30
CA GLY A 47 2.75 -21.09 0.22
C GLY A 47 3.23 -20.82 -1.21
N ALA A 48 2.68 -21.54 -2.19
CA ALA A 48 3.04 -21.39 -3.60
C ALA A 48 2.56 -20.03 -4.17
N THR A 49 1.38 -19.54 -3.78
CA THR A 49 0.90 -18.23 -4.24
C THR A 49 1.69 -17.08 -3.64
N SER A 50 2.12 -17.18 -2.38
CA SER A 50 2.97 -16.16 -1.75
C SER A 50 4.32 -16.04 -2.44
N ASP A 51 4.92 -17.18 -2.82
CA ASP A 51 6.17 -17.24 -3.57
C ASP A 51 6.00 -16.57 -4.96
N LEU A 52 4.95 -16.93 -5.71
CA LEU A 52 4.65 -16.33 -7.01
C LEU A 52 4.39 -14.82 -6.94
N LEU A 53 3.66 -14.34 -5.91
CA LEU A 53 3.39 -12.91 -5.72
C LEU A 53 4.64 -12.12 -5.32
N SER A 54 5.59 -12.73 -4.61
CA SER A 54 6.87 -12.08 -4.27
C SER A 54 7.70 -11.75 -5.52
N HIS A 55 7.45 -12.46 -6.61
CA HIS A 55 8.06 -12.22 -7.91
C HIS A 55 7.29 -11.23 -8.79
N LEU A 56 6.16 -10.69 -8.33
CA LEU A 56 5.39 -9.69 -9.06
C LEU A 56 5.71 -8.29 -8.54
N HIS A 57 6.51 -7.54 -9.29
CA HIS A 57 6.96 -6.21 -8.90
C HIS A 57 6.11 -5.11 -9.53
N VAL A 58 5.66 -4.16 -8.71
CA VAL A 58 4.92 -2.97 -9.16
C VAL A 58 5.83 -1.75 -9.00
N SER A 59 5.92 -0.92 -10.04
CA SER A 59 6.65 0.36 -9.97
C SER A 59 5.83 1.48 -10.59
N VAL A 60 5.97 2.69 -10.04
CA VAL A 60 5.29 3.90 -10.51
C VAL A 60 6.34 4.94 -10.86
N THR A 61 6.26 5.51 -12.05
CA THR A 61 7.17 6.57 -12.51
C THR A 61 6.37 7.69 -13.14
N GLN A 62 6.74 8.95 -12.89
CA GLN A 62 6.16 10.07 -13.62
C GLN A 62 6.82 10.18 -14.99
N SER A 63 6.04 10.05 -16.06
CA SER A 63 6.52 10.10 -17.45
C SER A 63 6.34 11.47 -18.11
N SER A 64 5.40 12.28 -17.61
CA SER A 64 5.22 13.67 -18.05
C SER A 64 4.74 14.56 -16.92
N THR A 65 5.11 15.84 -16.97
CA THR A 65 4.64 16.90 -16.08
C THR A 65 3.51 17.71 -16.70
N THR A 66 3.32 17.67 -18.02
CA THR A 66 2.30 18.46 -18.72
C THR A 66 1.74 17.70 -19.93
N PRO A 67 0.56 17.06 -19.83
CA PRO A 67 -0.20 16.85 -18.60
C PRO A 67 0.51 15.87 -17.65
N PRO A 68 0.32 16.00 -16.32
CA PRO A 68 0.93 15.09 -15.35
C PRO A 68 0.50 13.65 -15.62
N THR A 69 1.46 12.79 -15.94
CA THR A 69 1.23 11.41 -16.36
C THR A 69 2.08 10.45 -15.55
N LEU A 70 1.46 9.42 -15.00
CA LEU A 70 2.09 8.34 -14.26
C LEU A 70 2.10 7.08 -15.12
N THR A 71 3.25 6.45 -15.24
CA THR A 71 3.41 5.13 -15.85
C THR A 71 3.47 4.08 -14.74
N LEU A 72 2.45 3.23 -14.68
CA LEU A 72 2.37 2.09 -13.78
C LEU A 72 2.94 0.87 -14.49
N THR A 73 3.98 0.27 -13.94
CA THR A 73 4.63 -0.90 -14.54
C THR A 73 4.53 -2.11 -13.62
N LEU A 74 4.18 -3.23 -14.21
CA LEU A 74 4.08 -4.53 -13.58
C LEU A 74 5.10 -5.48 -14.21
N LYS A 75 5.97 -6.08 -13.40
CA LYS A 75 7.07 -6.92 -13.86
C LYS A 75 7.04 -8.28 -13.19
N ASN A 76 7.14 -9.34 -14.00
CA ASN A 76 7.41 -10.68 -13.50
C ASN A 76 8.92 -10.88 -13.34
N THR A 77 9.40 -11.03 -12.11
CA THR A 77 10.81 -11.29 -11.78
C THR A 77 11.09 -12.77 -11.54
N HIS A 78 10.10 -13.65 -11.71
CA HIS A 78 10.27 -15.08 -11.52
C HIS A 78 11.25 -15.63 -12.59
N PRO A 79 12.20 -16.52 -12.24
CA PRO A 79 13.23 -17.00 -13.16
C PRO A 79 12.70 -17.80 -14.36
N SER A 80 11.65 -18.62 -14.19
CA SER A 80 11.16 -19.53 -15.24
C SER A 80 9.64 -19.64 -15.40
N THR A 81 8.85 -19.22 -14.42
CA THR A 81 7.38 -19.37 -14.42
C THR A 81 6.71 -18.12 -14.99
N PRO A 82 5.82 -18.26 -15.99
CA PRO A 82 4.97 -17.16 -16.43
C PRO A 82 3.86 -16.89 -15.41
N LEU A 83 3.52 -15.62 -15.21
CA LEU A 83 2.44 -15.18 -14.32
C LEU A 83 1.26 -14.67 -15.15
N THR A 84 0.07 -15.25 -14.97
CA THR A 84 -1.16 -14.77 -15.62
C THR A 84 -2.03 -14.05 -14.61
N LEU A 85 -2.43 -12.84 -14.95
CA LEU A 85 -3.09 -11.90 -14.04
C LEU A 85 -4.36 -11.37 -14.69
N LEU A 86 -5.42 -11.21 -13.90
CA LEU A 86 -6.59 -10.47 -14.32
C LEU A 86 -6.29 -8.97 -14.25
N THR A 87 -6.59 -8.24 -15.31
CA THR A 87 -6.32 -6.80 -15.40
C THR A 87 -7.25 -5.95 -14.53
N TRP A 88 -8.40 -6.50 -14.12
CA TRP A 88 -9.38 -5.80 -13.29
C TRP A 88 -8.83 -5.55 -11.89
N GLU A 89 -9.11 -4.38 -11.33
CA GLU A 89 -8.64 -4.00 -9.98
C GLU A 89 -7.12 -4.15 -9.82
N SER A 90 -6.37 -3.92 -10.90
CA SER A 90 -4.91 -4.01 -10.95
C SER A 90 -4.29 -2.71 -11.47
N PRO A 91 -2.96 -2.49 -11.33
CA PRO A 91 -2.28 -1.36 -11.94
C PRO A 91 -2.42 -1.28 -13.47
N LEU A 92 -2.81 -2.38 -14.13
CA LEU A 92 -3.05 -2.43 -15.57
C LEU A 92 -4.52 -2.13 -15.95
N ASP A 93 -5.40 -1.91 -14.96
CA ASP A 93 -6.80 -1.57 -15.18
C ASP A 93 -6.92 -0.19 -15.85
N PRO A 94 -7.65 -0.06 -16.98
CA PRO A 94 -7.94 1.24 -17.58
C PRO A 94 -8.53 2.28 -16.62
N LEU A 95 -9.24 1.80 -15.60
CA LEU A 95 -9.96 2.64 -14.65
C LEU A 95 -9.25 2.71 -13.29
N ALA A 96 -7.97 2.33 -13.19
CA ALA A 96 -7.24 2.25 -11.91
C ALA A 96 -7.35 3.54 -11.07
N LEU A 97 -7.29 4.71 -11.71
CA LEU A 97 -7.46 6.00 -11.02
C LEU A 97 -8.89 6.19 -10.50
N GLN A 98 -9.89 5.92 -11.33
CA GLN A 98 -11.30 6.10 -10.98
C GLN A 98 -11.82 5.03 -10.02
N LEU A 99 -11.19 3.86 -9.96
CA LEU A 99 -11.49 2.81 -8.99
C LEU A 99 -10.87 3.08 -7.62
N GLY A 100 -10.02 4.12 -7.50
CA GLY A 100 -9.35 4.46 -6.24
C GLY A 100 -8.15 3.57 -5.91
N LEU A 101 -7.56 2.89 -6.91
CA LEU A 101 -6.35 2.10 -6.72
C LEU A 101 -5.10 2.97 -6.54
N ILE A 102 -5.20 4.27 -6.84
CA ILE A 102 -4.12 5.24 -6.74
C ILE A 102 -4.50 6.28 -5.70
N THR A 103 -3.66 6.44 -4.69
CA THR A 103 -3.80 7.48 -3.67
C THR A 103 -2.77 8.57 -3.92
N ILE A 104 -3.23 9.82 -3.92
CA ILE A 104 -2.37 11.00 -4.11
C ILE A 104 -2.22 11.68 -2.75
N ILE A 105 -0.98 11.86 -2.31
CA ILE A 105 -0.67 12.54 -1.05
C ILE A 105 0.14 13.78 -1.41
N PRO A 106 -0.42 15.00 -1.25
CA PRO A 106 0.33 16.23 -1.48
C PRO A 106 1.43 16.37 -0.41
N VAL A 107 2.61 16.81 -0.86
CA VAL A 107 3.70 17.15 0.05
C VAL A 107 3.54 18.63 0.38
N ASN A 108 2.97 18.92 1.54
CA ASN A 108 2.85 20.26 2.08
C ASN A 108 3.88 20.42 3.20
N ASP A 109 4.78 21.40 3.10
CA ASP A 109 5.88 21.59 4.05
C ASP A 109 5.43 21.83 5.51
N ASN A 110 4.15 22.17 5.73
CA ASN A 110 3.63 22.60 7.02
C ASN A 110 2.39 21.82 7.50
N GLU A 111 1.99 20.75 6.81
CA GLU A 111 0.80 19.96 7.15
C GLU A 111 1.12 18.47 7.18
N GLU A 112 0.37 17.73 8.00
CA GLU A 112 0.46 16.27 8.01
C GLU A 112 0.06 15.71 6.63
N PRO A 113 0.83 14.77 6.06
CA PRO A 113 0.51 14.17 4.77
C PRO A 113 -0.85 13.50 4.81
N SER A 114 -1.84 14.12 4.17
CA SER A 114 -3.22 13.62 4.11
C SER A 114 -3.63 13.27 2.69
N PRO A 115 -4.18 12.07 2.43
CA PRO A 115 -4.67 11.68 1.11
C PRO A 115 -5.67 12.66 0.52
N LEU A 116 -5.47 13.04 -0.74
CA LEU A 116 -6.41 13.86 -1.51
C LEU A 116 -7.68 13.04 -1.79
N PRO A 117 -8.89 13.53 -1.44
CA PRO A 117 -10.12 12.83 -1.79
C PRO A 117 -10.32 12.87 -3.31
N LEU A 118 -10.28 11.70 -3.93
CA LEU A 118 -10.58 11.50 -5.35
C LEU A 118 -12.00 10.99 -5.50
N ALA A 119 -12.71 11.46 -6.53
CA ALA A 119 -14.02 10.92 -6.87
C ALA A 119 -13.84 9.52 -7.48
N THR A 120 -14.25 8.49 -6.73
CA THR A 120 -14.18 7.09 -7.19
C THR A 120 -15.52 6.60 -7.72
N ILE A 121 -15.46 5.57 -8.56
CA ILE A 121 -16.64 4.89 -9.12
C ILE A 121 -16.58 3.41 -8.78
N HIS A 122 -17.76 2.78 -8.73
CA HIS A 122 -17.88 1.34 -8.68
C HIS A 122 -18.33 0.82 -10.05
N VAL A 123 -17.59 -0.14 -10.60
CA VAL A 123 -17.86 -0.68 -11.95
C VAL A 123 -18.39 -2.10 -11.83
N SER A 124 -19.58 -2.33 -12.39
CA SER A 124 -20.11 -3.69 -12.58
C SER A 124 -19.56 -4.26 -13.89
N ARG A 125 -18.86 -5.40 -13.82
CA ARG A 125 -18.26 -6.06 -14.98
C ARG A 125 -19.04 -7.32 -15.35
N LYS A 126 -19.15 -7.60 -16.65
CA LYS A 126 -19.80 -8.82 -17.15
C LYS A 126 -18.93 -10.03 -16.84
N LEU A 127 -19.51 -11.07 -16.24
CA LEU A 127 -18.85 -12.33 -15.94
C LEU A 127 -19.20 -13.42 -16.97
N PRO A 128 -18.26 -14.32 -17.30
CA PRO A 128 -16.84 -14.33 -16.89
C PRO A 128 -16.00 -13.25 -17.59
N PRO A 129 -14.80 -12.92 -17.08
CA PRO A 129 -13.86 -12.05 -17.79
C PRO A 129 -13.50 -12.63 -19.16
N ALA A 130 -13.36 -11.75 -20.15
CA ALA A 130 -12.90 -12.14 -21.48
C ALA A 130 -11.39 -12.44 -21.49
N ARG A 131 -10.92 -13.22 -22.47
CA ARG A 131 -9.52 -13.70 -22.51
C ARG A 131 -8.50 -12.58 -22.64
N ASP A 132 -8.84 -11.49 -23.31
CA ASP A 132 -8.03 -10.29 -23.47
C ASP A 132 -7.84 -9.52 -22.15
N GLN A 133 -8.68 -9.78 -21.15
CA GLN A 133 -8.56 -9.19 -19.81
C GLN A 133 -7.59 -9.96 -18.92
N LEU A 134 -7.11 -11.12 -19.37
CA LEU A 134 -6.04 -11.89 -18.74
C LEU A 134 -4.72 -11.57 -19.42
N VAL A 135 -3.78 -11.02 -18.67
CA VAL A 135 -2.44 -10.69 -19.16
C VAL A 135 -1.45 -11.72 -18.61
N SER A 136 -0.74 -12.39 -19.51
CA SER A 136 0.37 -13.27 -19.16
C SER A 136 1.68 -12.51 -19.27
N LEU A 137 2.49 -12.56 -18.22
CA LEU A 137 3.84 -12.03 -18.15
C LEU A 137 4.82 -13.21 -18.16
N ALA A 138 5.60 -13.34 -19.24
CA ALA A 138 6.71 -14.27 -19.27
C ALA A 138 7.76 -13.92 -18.19
N PRO A 139 8.66 -14.86 -17.83
CA PRO A 139 9.81 -14.57 -16.98
C PRO A 139 10.58 -13.33 -17.45
N GLY A 140 10.73 -12.34 -16.57
CA GLY A 140 11.38 -11.06 -16.88
C GLY A 140 10.52 -10.03 -17.64
N GLU A 141 9.33 -10.42 -18.12
CA GLU A 141 8.46 -9.52 -18.88
C GLU A 141 7.87 -8.42 -18.00
N SER A 142 7.72 -7.23 -18.57
CA SER A 142 7.05 -6.10 -17.95
C SER A 142 5.93 -5.58 -18.82
N ARG A 143 4.83 -5.15 -18.20
CA ARG A 143 3.72 -4.45 -18.84
C ARG A 143 3.48 -3.14 -18.12
N ALA A 144 3.32 -2.08 -18.91
CA ALA A 144 3.13 -0.75 -18.40
C ALA A 144 1.79 -0.16 -18.87
N ARG A 145 1.25 0.76 -18.08
CA ARG A 145 0.08 1.55 -18.41
C ARG A 145 0.25 2.98 -17.95
N ASP A 146 -0.07 3.90 -18.84
CA ASP A 146 -0.07 5.32 -18.53
C ASP A 146 -1.43 5.75 -17.96
N VAL A 147 -1.36 6.54 -16.91
CA VAL A 147 -2.49 7.16 -16.21
C VAL A 147 -2.24 8.65 -16.21
N VAL A 148 -3.10 9.39 -16.92
CA VAL A 148 -3.02 10.85 -16.98
C VAL A 148 -3.85 11.43 -15.85
N LEU A 149 -3.23 12.25 -15.00
CA LEU A 149 -3.91 12.97 -13.93
C LEU A 149 -4.59 14.20 -14.52
N ARG A 150 -5.91 14.22 -14.57
CA ARG A 150 -6.70 15.31 -15.15
C ARG A 150 -7.88 15.67 -14.26
N GLU A 151 -8.30 16.93 -14.35
CA GLU A 151 -9.56 17.38 -13.78
C GLU A 151 -10.75 16.73 -14.50
N PRO A 152 -11.88 16.49 -13.81
CA PRO A 152 -12.15 16.77 -12.39
C PRO A 152 -11.70 15.64 -11.44
N VAL A 153 -11.21 14.52 -11.97
CA VAL A 153 -10.89 13.31 -11.18
C VAL A 153 -9.78 13.59 -10.18
N VAL A 154 -8.76 14.36 -10.59
CA VAL A 154 -7.68 14.83 -9.73
C VAL A 154 -7.75 16.36 -9.66
N PRO A 155 -8.00 16.96 -8.48
CA PRO A 155 -7.98 18.41 -8.33
C PRO A 155 -6.52 18.90 -8.30
N LEU A 156 -5.98 19.23 -9.48
CA LEU A 156 -4.56 19.55 -9.68
C LEU A 156 -4.09 20.76 -8.86
N GLY A 157 -4.95 21.75 -8.64
CA GLY A 157 -4.64 22.92 -7.80
C GLY A 157 -4.37 22.61 -6.32
N LYS A 158 -4.64 21.39 -5.84
CA LYS A 158 -4.26 20.92 -4.49
C LYS A 158 -2.99 20.07 -4.47
N VAL A 159 -2.48 19.68 -5.64
CA VAL A 159 -1.28 18.85 -5.81
C VAL A 159 -0.09 19.72 -6.18
N GLU A 160 -0.33 20.81 -6.92
CA GLU A 160 0.64 21.85 -7.18
C GLU A 160 0.77 22.71 -5.91
N GLY A 161 1.86 22.56 -5.18
CA GLY A 161 2.17 23.41 -4.03
C GLY A 161 2.02 24.88 -4.41
N GLY A 162 1.03 25.54 -3.79
CA GLY A 162 0.69 26.97 -3.88
C GLY A 162 1.41 27.81 -4.92
N VAL A 163 0.90 27.84 -6.15
CA VAL A 163 1.01 29.03 -7.00
C VAL A 163 -0.38 29.62 -7.14
N GLY A 164 -0.82 30.27 -6.06
CA GLY A 164 -1.89 31.26 -6.13
C GLY A 164 -1.37 32.45 -6.92
N GLY A 165 -1.92 32.64 -8.12
CA GLY A 165 -1.56 33.74 -9.01
C GLY A 165 -2.71 34.10 -9.94
N ALA A 166 -3.74 34.75 -9.40
CA ALA A 166 -4.50 35.85 -10.01
C ALA A 166 -5.52 36.39 -9.00
#